data_AF-A0A4S2S974-F1
#
_entry.id   AF-A0A4S2S974-F1
#
_cell.length_a   1.000
_cell.length_b   1.000
_cell.length_c   1.000
_cell.angle_alpha   90.00
_cell.angle_beta   90.00
_cell.angle_gamma   90.00
#
_symmetry.space_group_name_H-M   'P 1'
#
loop_
_entity.id
_entity.type
_entity.pdbx_description
1 polymer ?
#
loop_
_entity_poly.entity_id
_entity_poly.type
_entity_poly.pdbx_seq_one_letter_code
_entity_poly.pdbx_strand_id
1 'polypeptide(L)'
;MIQDPAFRAEMQLCASYGIPHSHFSGAGEGRWSALDRAKALAYLAYTQASCDGCGTRAAEWDEGMGGDRFAYVPEPYRCPGCELIEMEREQVPDGAEGRGMKIGLRPRKDVTP
;
A
#
# COMPACT_ATOMS: atom_id res chain seq x y z
N MET A 1 -19.11 7.08 3.51
CA MET A 1 -18.09 6.77 4.54
C MET A 1 -16.98 5.90 3.97
N ILE A 2 -17.21 4.63 3.61
CA ILE A 2 -16.12 3.74 3.11
C ILE A 2 -15.50 4.15 1.76
N GLN A 3 -16.17 5.01 1.00
CA GLN A 3 -15.63 5.56 -0.26
C GLN A 3 -14.59 6.66 -0.04
N ASP A 4 -14.48 7.21 1.17
CA ASP A 4 -13.49 8.24 1.52
C ASP A 4 -12.09 7.62 1.71
N PRO A 5 -11.07 8.03 0.92
CA PRO A 5 -9.71 7.53 1.05
C PRO A 5 -9.08 7.73 2.44
N ALA A 6 -9.34 8.87 3.10
CA ALA A 6 -8.76 9.17 4.41
C ALA A 6 -9.28 8.19 5.46
N PHE A 7 -10.61 8.02 5.49
CA PHE A 7 -11.25 7.03 6.36
C PHE A 7 -10.73 5.60 6.11
N ARG A 8 -10.47 5.21 4.85
CA ARG A 8 -9.89 3.89 4.55
C ARG A 8 -8.48 3.73 5.10
N ALA A 9 -7.65 4.78 5.06
CA ALA A 9 -6.31 4.74 5.65
C ALA A 9 -6.38 4.59 7.18
N GLU A 10 -7.28 5.31 7.85
CA GLU A 10 -7.53 5.17 9.29
C GLU A 10 -7.97 3.74 9.63
N MET A 11 -8.92 3.18 8.88
CA MET A 11 -9.38 1.81 9.07
C MET A 11 -8.28 0.76 8.83
N GLN A 12 -7.37 1.00 7.88
CA GLN A 12 -6.21 0.12 7.64
C GLN A 12 -5.28 0.08 8.86
N LEU A 13 -4.99 1.23 9.46
CA LEU A 13 -4.21 1.31 10.70
C LEU A 13 -4.95 0.65 11.88
N CYS A 14 -6.26 0.88 12.01
CA CYS A 14 -7.05 0.25 13.04
C CYS A 14 -7.04 -1.28 12.93
N ALA A 15 -7.14 -1.81 11.70
CA ALA A 15 -7.09 -3.24 11.42
C ALA A 15 -5.72 -3.84 11.74
N SER A 16 -4.61 -3.16 11.40
CA SER A 16 -3.26 -3.65 11.71
C SER A 16 -2.95 -3.65 13.20
N TYR A 17 -3.49 -2.69 13.95
CA TYR A 17 -3.33 -2.62 15.41
C TYR A 17 -4.38 -3.43 16.20
N GLY A 18 -5.46 -3.88 15.56
CA GLY A 18 -6.55 -4.58 16.24
C GLY A 18 -7.37 -3.71 17.18
N ILE A 19 -7.52 -2.41 16.88
CA ILE A 19 -8.20 -1.41 17.72
C ILE A 19 -9.50 -0.89 17.09
N PRO A 20 -10.49 -0.42 17.88
CA PRO A 20 -11.67 0.24 17.34
C PRO A 20 -11.32 1.64 16.80
N HIS A 21 -12.01 2.07 15.73
CA HIS A 21 -11.79 3.39 15.12
C HIS A 21 -12.01 4.55 16.10
N SER A 22 -12.96 4.42 17.02
CA SER A 22 -13.19 5.43 18.08
C SER A 22 -11.97 5.59 19.01
N HIS A 23 -11.22 4.53 19.26
CA HIS A 23 -9.97 4.61 20.03
C HIS A 23 -8.88 5.31 19.23
N PHE A 24 -8.74 4.96 17.94
CA PHE A 24 -7.81 5.63 17.04
C PHE A 24 -8.08 7.13 16.95
N SER A 25 -9.35 7.54 16.85
CA SER A 25 -9.74 8.95 16.77
C SER A 25 -9.75 9.69 18.12
N GLY A 26 -9.31 9.04 19.21
CA GLY A 26 -9.32 9.61 20.57
C GLY A 26 -10.70 9.85 21.17
N ALA A 27 -11.77 9.35 20.54
CA ALA A 27 -13.16 9.57 20.95
C ALA A 27 -13.73 8.44 21.83
N GLY A 28 -13.02 7.32 21.97
CA GLY A 28 -13.50 6.11 22.64
C GLY A 28 -12.54 5.54 23.67
N GLU A 29 -13.10 4.81 24.64
CA GLU A 29 -12.39 4.20 25.77
C GLU A 29 -11.69 2.87 25.42
N GLY A 30 -11.48 2.56 24.14
CA GLY A 30 -10.91 1.28 23.69
C GLY A 30 -11.89 0.11 23.60
N ARG A 31 -13.17 0.30 23.96
CA ARG A 31 -14.24 -0.69 23.76
C ARG A 31 -14.86 -0.57 22.38
N TRP A 32 -15.17 -1.71 21.76
CA TRP A 32 -15.82 -1.77 20.46
C TRP A 32 -17.29 -1.34 20.54
N SER A 33 -17.61 -0.14 20.05
CA SER A 33 -19.00 0.30 19.91
C SER A 33 -19.73 -0.43 18.78
N ALA A 34 -21.05 -0.25 18.69
CA ALA A 34 -21.81 -0.72 17.52
C ALA A 34 -21.32 -0.06 16.22
N LEU A 35 -20.99 1.23 16.28
CA LEU A 35 -20.47 1.97 15.13
C LEU A 35 -19.08 1.48 14.71
N ASP A 36 -18.19 1.19 15.66
CA ASP A 36 -16.85 0.66 15.35
C ASP A 36 -16.92 -0.69 14.64
N ARG A 37 -17.80 -1.57 15.10
CA ARG A 37 -18.04 -2.87 14.46
C ARG A 37 -18.58 -2.71 13.05
N ALA A 38 -19.55 -1.80 12.84
CA ALA A 38 -20.09 -1.51 11.53
C ALA A 38 -19.02 -0.98 10.56
N LYS A 39 -18.15 -0.08 11.03
CA LYS A 39 -17.01 0.45 10.26
C LYS A 39 -16.02 -0.65 9.89
N ALA A 40 -15.65 -1.52 10.84
CA ALA A 40 -14.72 -2.62 10.60
C ALA A 40 -15.27 -3.64 9.59
N LEU A 41 -16.55 -4.01 9.69
CA LEU A 41 -17.19 -4.90 8.71
C LEU A 41 -17.29 -4.25 7.33
N ALA A 42 -17.62 -2.96 7.25
CA ALA A 42 -17.64 -2.23 5.98
C ALA A 42 -16.25 -2.17 5.33
N TYR A 43 -15.20 -1.96 6.13
CA TYR A 43 -13.83 -2.00 5.65
C TYR A 43 -13.41 -3.39 5.18
N LEU A 44 -13.75 -4.45 5.93
CA LEU A 44 -13.50 -5.84 5.51
C LEU A 44 -14.19 -6.18 4.18
N ALA A 45 -15.45 -5.77 4.02
CA ALA A 45 -16.16 -5.99 2.76
C ALA A 45 -15.51 -5.23 1.60
N TYR A 46 -15.02 -4.01 1.86
CA TYR A 46 -14.27 -3.23 0.88
C TYR A 46 -12.97 -3.92 0.48
N THR A 47 -12.15 -4.37 1.44
CA THR A 47 -10.85 -5.01 1.13
C THR A 47 -11.04 -6.33 0.39
N GLN A 48 -12.04 -7.14 0.75
CA GLN A 48 -12.37 -8.37 0.03
C GLN A 48 -12.86 -8.13 -1.40
N ALA A 49 -13.45 -6.97 -1.68
CA ALA A 49 -13.89 -6.61 -3.02
C ALA A 49 -12.77 -6.02 -3.90
N SER A 50 -11.63 -5.66 -3.30
CA SER A 50 -10.45 -5.14 -3.99
C SER A 50 -9.50 -6.27 -4.39
N CYS A 51 -8.87 -6.13 -5.55
CA CYS A 51 -7.83 -7.04 -6.00
C CYS A 51 -6.53 -6.82 -5.19
N ASP A 52 -5.95 -7.90 -4.65
CA ASP A 52 -4.67 -7.84 -3.93
C ASP A 52 -3.48 -7.40 -4.81
N GLY A 53 -3.59 -7.55 -6.13
CA GLY A 53 -2.55 -7.19 -7.09
C GLY A 53 -2.60 -5.71 -7.50
N CYS A 54 -3.74 -5.26 -8.02
CA CYS A 54 -3.88 -3.91 -8.59
C CYS A 54 -4.70 -2.93 -7.73
N GLY A 55 -5.30 -3.37 -6.62
CA GLY A 55 -6.08 -2.54 -5.69
C GLY A 55 -7.49 -2.14 -6.17
N THR A 56 -7.79 -2.31 -7.46
CA THR A 56 -9.12 -2.00 -8.03
C THR A 56 -10.16 -3.04 -7.66
N ARG A 57 -11.44 -2.66 -7.70
CA ARG A 57 -12.61 -3.51 -7.43
C ARG A 57 -13.24 -3.97 -8.74
N ALA A 58 -13.86 -5.15 -8.73
CA ALA A 58 -14.55 -5.69 -9.92
C ALA A 58 -15.60 -4.72 -10.52
N ALA A 59 -16.36 -4.02 -9.66
CA ALA A 59 -17.38 -3.07 -10.10
C ALA A 59 -16.83 -1.85 -10.85
N GLU A 60 -15.53 -1.54 -10.70
CA GLU A 60 -14.90 -0.42 -11.42
C GLU A 60 -14.70 -0.75 -12.91
N TRP A 61 -14.70 -2.05 -13.25
CA TRP A 61 -14.54 -2.58 -14.61
C TRP A 61 -15.87 -2.96 -15.28
N ASP A 62 -16.93 -3.11 -14.49
CA ASP A 62 -18.23 -3.65 -14.95
C ASP A 62 -19.17 -2.54 -15.41
N GLU A 63 -19.33 -2.41 -16.73
CA GLU A 63 -20.23 -1.44 -17.38
C GLU A 63 -21.70 -1.61 -16.93
N GLY A 64 -22.13 -2.84 -16.62
CA GLY A 64 -23.49 -3.12 -16.12
C GLY A 64 -23.73 -2.58 -14.70
N MET A 65 -22.66 -2.26 -13.98
CA MET A 65 -22.66 -1.67 -12.65
C MET A 65 -22.24 -0.18 -12.66
N GLY A 66 -22.10 0.41 -13.86
CA GLY A 66 -21.68 1.80 -14.05
C GLY A 66 -20.16 2.02 -14.04
N GLY A 67 -19.37 0.95 -14.12
CA GLY A 67 -17.92 0.98 -14.33
C GLY A 67 -17.54 1.14 -15.80
N ASP A 68 -16.23 1.07 -16.07
CA ASP A 68 -15.67 1.14 -17.43
C ASP A 68 -14.58 0.07 -17.57
N ARG A 69 -14.68 -0.79 -18.58
CA ARG A 69 -13.67 -1.81 -18.87
C ARG A 69 -12.27 -1.23 -19.16
N PHE A 70 -12.19 0.07 -19.45
CA PHE A 70 -10.97 0.85 -19.65
C PHE A 70 -10.75 1.89 -18.55
N ALA A 71 -11.35 1.72 -17.36
CA ALA A 71 -11.24 2.64 -16.22
C ALA A 71 -9.78 2.97 -15.84
N TYR A 72 -8.83 2.07 -16.12
CA TYR A 72 -7.41 2.26 -15.88
C TYR A 72 -6.56 1.76 -17.06
N VAL A 73 -5.42 2.40 -17.28
CA VAL A 73 -4.40 1.97 -18.24
C VAL A 73 -3.11 1.59 -17.49
N PRO A 74 -2.42 0.51 -17.90
CA PRO A 74 -1.15 0.14 -17.29
C PRO A 74 -0.06 1.16 -17.67
N GLU A 75 0.61 1.74 -16.67
CA GLU A 75 1.74 2.63 -16.86
C GLU A 75 3.02 1.99 -16.28
N PRO A 76 4.02 1.64 -17.12
CA PRO A 76 5.27 1.09 -16.63
C PRO A 76 6.07 2.18 -15.89
N TYR A 77 6.39 1.94 -14.62
CA TYR A 77 7.22 2.83 -13.81
C TYR A 77 8.60 2.22 -13.58
N ARG A 78 9.66 3.01 -13.85
CA ARG A 78 11.03 2.66 -13.48
C ARG A 78 11.38 3.34 -12.16
N CYS A 79 11.65 2.55 -11.13
CA CYS A 79 12.17 3.05 -9.85
C CYS A 79 13.67 3.39 -9.99
N PRO A 80 14.08 4.67 -9.86
CA PRO A 80 15.48 5.05 -10.04
C PRO A 80 16.40 4.38 -9.01
N GLY A 81 15.94 4.18 -7.78
CA GLY A 81 16.72 3.51 -6.74
C GLY A 81 16.98 2.04 -7.04
N CYS A 82 15.97 1.33 -7.54
CA CYS A 82 16.12 -0.06 -7.97
C CYS A 82 17.02 -0.16 -9.21
N GLU A 83 16.88 0.75 -10.17
CA GLU A 83 17.77 0.82 -11.34
C GLU A 83 19.24 0.97 -10.90
N LEU A 84 19.54 1.91 -9.98
CA LEU A 84 20.90 2.08 -9.46
C LEU A 84 21.43 0.84 -8.73
N ILE A 85 20.58 0.13 -7.97
CA ILE A 85 20.97 -1.11 -7.31
C ILE A 85 21.33 -2.18 -8.35
N GLU A 86 20.51 -2.36 -9.38
CA GLU A 86 20.77 -3.36 -10.41
C GLU A 86 22.00 -3.00 -11.24
N MET A 87 22.19 -1.73 -11.59
CA MET A 87 23.40 -1.25 -12.27
C MET A 87 24.68 -1.55 -11.47
N GLU A 88 24.64 -1.39 -10.14
CA GLU A 88 25.79 -1.72 -9.28
C GLU A 88 25.96 -3.24 -9.14
N ARG A 89 24.86 -4.01 -9.10
CA ARG A 89 24.90 -5.48 -9.07
C ARG A 89 25.56 -6.05 -10.31
N GLU A 90 25.32 -5.46 -11.48
CA GLU A 90 25.95 -5.85 -12.75
C GLU A 90 27.48 -5.72 -12.70
N GLN A 91 28.03 -4.91 -11.79
CA GLN A 91 29.47 -4.72 -11.62
C GLN A 91 30.09 -5.66 -10.57
N VAL A 92 29.27 -6.42 -9.83
CA VAL A 92 29.78 -7.34 -8.79
C VAL A 92 30.46 -8.54 -9.48
N PRO A 93 31.75 -8.82 -9.17
CA PRO A 93 32.45 -9.95 -9.75
C PRO A 93 31.81 -11.30 -9.39
N ASP A 94 31.82 -12.23 -10.33
CA ASP A 94 31.40 -13.60 -10.06
C ASP A 94 32.38 -14.34 -9.12
N GLY A 95 31.90 -15.43 -8.53
CA GLY A 95 32.73 -16.35 -7.76
C GLY A 95 33.08 -15.85 -6.35
N ALA A 96 34.29 -16.14 -5.90
CA ALA A 96 34.67 -15.93 -4.49
C ALA A 96 34.66 -14.44 -4.07
N GLU A 97 34.96 -13.53 -5.01
CA GLU A 97 35.11 -12.11 -4.74
C GLU A 97 33.77 -11.39 -4.54
N GLY A 98 32.70 -11.81 -5.24
CA GLY A 98 31.35 -11.28 -5.04
C GLY A 98 30.56 -11.95 -3.91
N ARG A 99 31.02 -13.10 -3.38
CA ARG A 99 30.27 -13.84 -2.35
C ARG A 99 30.05 -13.00 -1.10
N GLY A 100 28.78 -12.82 -0.72
CA GLY A 100 28.38 -12.10 0.47
C GLY A 100 28.27 -10.58 0.30
N MET A 101 28.55 -10.05 -0.90
CA MET A 101 28.36 -8.63 -1.18
C MET A 101 26.87 -8.28 -1.23
N LYS A 102 26.50 -7.18 -0.56
CA LYS A 102 25.14 -6.62 -0.59
C LYS A 102 25.18 -5.19 -1.09
N ILE A 103 24.34 -4.89 -2.08
CA ILE A 103 24.17 -3.54 -2.62
C ILE A 103 23.04 -2.85 -1.86
N GLY A 104 23.31 -1.64 -1.37
CA GLY A 104 22.33 -0.81 -0.68
C GLY A 104 22.51 0.66 -1.04
N LEU A 105 21.44 1.45 -0.88
CA LEU A 105 21.46 2.88 -1.15
C LEU A 105 21.79 3.65 0.13
N ARG A 106 22.63 4.68 0.00
CA ARG A 106 22.85 5.70 1.05
C ARG A 106 22.49 7.08 0.49
N PRO A 107 22.01 8.01 1.32
CA PRO A 107 21.83 9.39 0.90
C PRO A 107 23.14 9.94 0.30
N ARG A 108 23.03 10.70 -0.79
CA ARG A 108 24.15 11.52 -1.24
C ARG A 108 24.36 12.57 -0.16
N LYS A 109 25.51 12.56 0.52
CA LYS A 109 25.88 13.66 1.41
C LYS A 109 25.91 14.92 0.54
N ASP A 110 25.25 15.99 0.97
CA ASP A 110 25.37 17.27 0.32
C ASP A 110 26.85 17.61 0.20
N VAL A 111 27.31 17.81 -1.03
CA VAL A 111 28.57 18.51 -1.28
C VAL A 111 28.20 19.97 -1.04
N THR A 112 28.31 20.43 0.20
CA THR A 112 28.31 21.87 0.48
C THR A 112 29.47 22.46 -0.32
N PRO A 113 29.24 23.45 -1.20
CA PRO A 113 30.31 24.10 -1.96
C PRO A 113 31.31 24.80 -1.04
#